data_AF-A0A932ISL7-F1
#
_entry.id   AF-A0A932ISL7-F1
#
_cell.length_a   1.000
_cell.length_b   1.000
_cell.length_c   1.000
_cell.angle_alpha   90.00
_cell.angle_beta   90.00
_cell.angle_gamma   90.00
#
_symmetry.space_group_name_H-M   'P 1'
#
loop_
_entity.id
_entity.type
_entity.pdbx_description
1 polymer ?
#
loop_
_entity_poly.entity_id
_entity_poly.type
_entity_poly.pdbx_seq_one_letter_code
_entity_poly.pdbx_strand_id
1 'polypeptide(L)'
;MAGEQRSEFLAAPDRLLVDAAALGDRDAFEAIVLRYGPQMLRYAQNMLADAGAAEEVTQDAFVAAWKGLDTFRGESSLRTWLFTLVSHKVVDHRRRRSIAPAEDWMFDATAAPDTYEPETQISNNDFLADLAVALAELPYRQRAAWLLREVDGMTHVEIGRILTITPSAVRGHLTRAKATLSARMEAWR
;
A
#
# COMPACT_ATOMS: atom_id res chain seq x y z
N MET A 1 25.65 8.80 -22.28
CA MET A 1 24.91 7.60 -22.77
C MET A 1 23.99 7.05 -21.68
N ALA A 2 24.41 6.15 -20.76
CA ALA A 2 23.49 5.53 -19.78
C ALA A 2 22.76 6.53 -18.84
N GLY A 3 23.45 7.57 -18.35
CA GLY A 3 22.82 8.59 -17.50
C GLY A 3 21.83 9.52 -18.21
N GLU A 4 21.98 9.69 -19.53
CA GLU A 4 21.15 10.57 -20.35
C GLU A 4 19.83 9.87 -20.72
N GLN A 5 19.93 8.59 -21.07
CA GLN A 5 18.78 7.72 -21.34
C GLN A 5 17.93 7.47 -20.07
N ARG A 6 18.57 7.32 -18.91
CA ARG A 6 17.86 7.24 -17.62
C ARG A 6 17.07 8.53 -17.32
N SER A 7 17.66 9.69 -17.58
CA SER A 7 16.98 10.99 -17.42
C SER A 7 15.74 11.10 -18.31
N GLU A 8 15.82 10.60 -19.54
CA GLU A 8 14.70 10.57 -20.48
C GLU A 8 13.55 9.67 -19.99
N PHE A 9 13.86 8.46 -19.50
CA PHE A 9 12.84 7.56 -18.96
C PHE A 9 12.14 8.11 -17.71
N LEU A 10 12.84 8.85 -16.85
CA LEU A 10 12.21 9.45 -15.67
C LEU A 10 11.07 10.42 -16.02
N ALA A 11 11.12 11.07 -17.19
CA ALA A 11 10.06 11.95 -17.70
C ALA A 11 9.05 11.24 -18.61
N ALA A 12 9.32 9.99 -19.03
CA ALA A 12 8.50 9.28 -19.99
C ALA A 12 7.13 8.87 -19.41
N PRO A 13 6.08 8.80 -20.25
CA PRO A 13 4.77 8.31 -19.84
C PRO A 13 4.85 6.82 -19.48
N ASP A 14 4.01 6.38 -18.54
CA ASP A 14 3.98 5.00 -18.04
C ASP A 14 3.91 3.95 -19.14
N ARG A 15 3.13 4.20 -20.20
CA ARG A 15 2.98 3.24 -21.30
C ARG A 15 4.31 2.95 -21.99
N LEU A 16 5.13 3.98 -22.23
CA LEU A 16 6.45 3.81 -22.85
C LEU A 16 7.37 3.02 -21.91
N LEU A 17 7.36 3.34 -20.62
CA LEU A 17 8.14 2.61 -19.62
C LEU A 17 7.74 1.13 -19.57
N VAL A 18 6.45 0.84 -19.61
CA VAL A 18 5.92 -0.52 -19.66
C VAL A 18 6.39 -1.23 -20.92
N ASP A 19 6.18 -0.64 -22.09
CA ASP A 19 6.52 -1.29 -23.37
C ASP A 19 8.03 -1.60 -23.45
N ALA A 20 8.89 -0.67 -23.00
CA ALA A 20 10.34 -0.87 -22.97
C ALA A 20 10.77 -1.91 -21.92
N ALA A 21 10.24 -1.83 -20.70
CA ALA A 21 10.60 -2.77 -19.64
C ALA A 21 10.08 -4.19 -19.93
N ALA A 22 8.94 -4.35 -20.60
CA ALA A 22 8.44 -5.64 -21.06
C ALA A 22 9.36 -6.31 -22.10
N LEU A 23 10.13 -5.52 -22.85
CA LEU A 23 11.18 -6.00 -23.77
C LEU A 23 12.53 -6.24 -23.06
N GLY A 24 12.59 -6.05 -21.74
CA GLY A 24 13.79 -6.29 -20.93
C GLY A 24 14.69 -5.06 -20.72
N ASP A 25 14.23 -3.85 -21.05
CA ASP A 25 14.97 -2.63 -20.75
C ASP A 25 14.99 -2.36 -19.23
N ARG A 26 16.20 -2.45 -18.66
CA ARG A 26 16.40 -2.30 -17.21
C ARG A 26 16.30 -0.85 -16.75
N ASP A 27 16.71 0.12 -17.57
CA ASP A 27 16.66 1.53 -17.20
C ASP A 27 15.20 2.02 -17.21
N ALA A 28 14.37 1.52 -18.14
CA ALA A 28 12.92 1.77 -18.14
C ALA A 28 12.24 1.24 -16.87
N PHE A 29 12.59 0.02 -16.43
CA PHE A 29 12.05 -0.53 -15.20
C PHE A 29 12.60 0.15 -13.94
N GLU A 30 13.87 0.55 -13.94
CA GLU A 30 14.43 1.37 -12.86
C GLU A 30 13.64 2.69 -12.71
N ALA A 31 13.24 3.32 -13.81
CA ALA A 31 12.36 4.50 -13.76
C ALA A 31 10.98 4.20 -13.15
N ILE A 32 10.40 3.03 -13.42
CA ILE A 32 9.15 2.57 -12.76
C ILE A 32 9.37 2.42 -11.24
N VAL A 33 10.46 1.77 -10.84
CA VAL A 33 10.82 1.58 -9.42
C VAL A 33 11.02 2.92 -8.72
N LEU A 34 11.76 3.85 -9.31
CA LEU A 34 12.00 5.18 -8.74
C LEU A 34 10.71 5.99 -8.61
N ARG A 35 9.79 5.87 -9.58
CA ARG A 35 8.52 6.60 -9.58
C ARG A 35 7.53 6.09 -8.54
N TYR A 36 7.42 4.78 -8.37
CA TYR A 36 6.36 4.16 -7.55
C TYR A 36 6.84 3.55 -6.24
N GLY A 37 8.13 3.21 -6.13
CA GLY A 37 8.73 2.56 -4.98
C GLY A 37 8.50 3.27 -3.65
N PRO A 38 8.71 4.60 -3.55
CA PRO A 38 8.46 5.32 -2.30
C PRO A 38 7.01 5.24 -1.82
N GLN A 39 6.04 5.17 -2.74
CA GLN A 39 4.62 5.08 -2.40
C GLN A 39 4.25 3.66 -1.98
N MET A 40 4.73 2.65 -2.71
CA MET A 40 4.51 1.24 -2.39
C MET A 40 5.15 0.85 -1.05
N LEU A 41 6.38 1.33 -0.78
CA LEU A 41 7.08 1.09 0.48
C LEU A 41 6.33 1.73 1.65
N ARG A 42 5.91 2.99 1.52
CA ARG A 42 5.12 3.66 2.56
C ARG A 42 3.80 2.93 2.81
N TYR A 43 3.10 2.49 1.76
CA TYR A 43 1.90 1.68 1.91
C TYR A 43 2.20 0.39 2.69
N ALA A 44 3.25 -0.36 2.31
CA ALA A 44 3.64 -1.58 3.02
C ALA A 44 4.02 -1.32 4.50
N GLN A 45 4.74 -0.23 4.79
CA GLN A 45 5.11 0.18 6.15
C GLN A 45 3.89 0.53 7.01
N ASN A 46 2.83 1.09 6.43
CA ASN A 46 1.59 1.35 7.17
C ASN A 46 0.73 0.08 7.38
N MET A 47 0.99 -0.97 6.59
CA MET A 47 0.25 -2.23 6.66
C MET A 47 0.96 -3.31 7.48
N LEU A 48 2.27 -3.18 7.70
CA LEU A 48 3.12 -4.14 8.40
C LEU A 48 3.84 -3.45 9.56
N ALA A 49 3.92 -4.12 10.71
CA ALA A 49 4.62 -3.58 11.89
C ALA A 49 6.16 -3.63 11.76
N ASP A 50 6.68 -4.47 10.87
CA ASP A 50 8.11 -4.68 10.66
C ASP A 50 8.58 -3.95 9.39
N ALA A 51 9.52 -3.02 9.55
CA ALA A 51 10.09 -2.25 8.45
C ALA A 51 10.86 -3.14 7.46
N GLY A 52 11.56 -4.17 7.93
CA GLY A 52 12.28 -5.11 7.06
C GLY A 52 11.30 -5.92 6.20
N ALA A 53 10.19 -6.35 6.79
CA ALA A 53 9.12 -7.02 6.06
C ALA A 53 8.47 -6.12 4.99
N ALA A 54 8.33 -4.82 5.25
CA ALA A 54 7.79 -3.87 4.28
C ALA A 54 8.71 -3.68 3.06
N GLU A 55 10.03 -3.62 3.30
CA GLU A 55 11.02 -3.59 2.22
C GLU A 55 11.00 -4.87 1.39
N GLU A 56 11.03 -6.03 2.05
CA GLU A 56 10.97 -7.35 1.39
C GLU A 56 9.72 -7.47 0.51
N VAL A 57 8.55 -7.16 1.05
CA VAL A 57 7.27 -7.21 0.32
C VAL A 57 7.25 -6.26 -0.88
N THR A 58 7.85 -5.08 -0.75
CA THR A 58 7.95 -4.11 -1.84
C THR A 58 8.89 -4.61 -2.95
N GLN A 59 10.04 -5.17 -2.57
CA GLN A 59 10.98 -5.79 -3.53
C GLN A 59 10.33 -6.96 -4.25
N ASP A 60 9.67 -7.87 -3.52
CA ASP A 60 8.93 -9.00 -4.07
C ASP A 60 7.83 -8.56 -5.04
N ALA A 61 7.16 -7.45 -4.77
CA ALA A 61 6.16 -6.87 -5.65
C ALA A 61 6.79 -6.37 -6.96
N PHE A 62 7.95 -5.72 -6.91
CA PHE A 62 8.67 -5.32 -8.12
C PHE A 62 9.24 -6.51 -8.89
N VAL A 63 9.75 -7.54 -8.21
CA VAL A 63 10.18 -8.78 -8.88
C VAL A 63 8.99 -9.45 -9.60
N ALA A 64 7.81 -9.46 -8.98
CA ALA A 64 6.60 -9.95 -9.61
C ALA A 64 6.17 -9.06 -10.80
N ALA A 65 6.31 -7.73 -10.66
CA ALA A 65 6.01 -6.78 -11.74
C ALA A 65 6.93 -6.99 -12.94
N TRP A 66 8.25 -7.10 -12.74
CA TRP A 66 9.22 -7.36 -13.81
C TRP A 66 8.89 -8.65 -14.57
N LYS A 67 8.54 -9.73 -13.85
CA LYS A 67 8.20 -11.02 -14.44
C LYS A 67 6.84 -11.07 -15.14
N GLY A 68 5.94 -10.14 -14.85
CA GLY A 68 4.57 -10.13 -15.37
C GLY A 68 4.25 -8.92 -16.25
N LEU A 69 5.22 -8.05 -16.53
CA LEU A 69 5.00 -6.79 -17.24
C LEU A 69 4.55 -7.03 -18.69
N ASP A 70 5.05 -8.10 -19.31
CA ASP A 70 4.64 -8.60 -20.63
C ASP A 70 3.15 -8.98 -20.70
N THR A 71 2.55 -9.36 -19.56
CA THR A 71 1.13 -9.67 -19.45
C THR A 71 0.25 -8.47 -19.10
N PHE A 72 0.83 -7.29 -18.86
CA PHE A 72 0.07 -6.10 -18.49
C PHE A 72 -0.68 -5.53 -19.70
N ARG A 73 -2.01 -5.69 -19.70
CA ARG A 73 -2.89 -5.30 -20.82
C ARG A 73 -3.38 -3.85 -20.79
N GLY A 74 -2.99 -3.05 -19.81
CA GLY A 74 -3.47 -1.67 -19.66
C GLY A 74 -4.95 -1.55 -19.26
N GLU A 75 -5.53 -2.59 -18.68
CA GLU A 75 -6.91 -2.56 -18.15
C GLU A 75 -7.06 -1.67 -16.90
N SER A 76 -5.93 -1.29 -16.28
CA SER A 76 -5.79 -0.27 -15.24
C SER A 76 -4.58 0.61 -15.51
N SER A 77 -4.41 1.68 -14.73
CA SER A 77 -3.12 2.38 -14.69
C SER A 77 -2.02 1.44 -14.18
N LEU A 78 -0.77 1.70 -14.58
CA LEU A 78 0.41 0.99 -14.06
C LEU A 78 0.44 1.09 -12.53
N ARG A 79 0.19 2.29 -11.99
CA ARG A 79 0.09 2.54 -10.55
C ARG A 79 -0.90 1.59 -9.86
N THR A 80 -2.12 1.46 -10.38
CA THR A 80 -3.13 0.56 -9.79
C THR A 80 -2.65 -0.89 -9.80
N TRP A 81 -2.04 -1.33 -10.90
CA TRP A 81 -1.57 -2.70 -11.04
C TRP A 81 -0.41 -3.02 -10.09
N LEU A 82 0.55 -2.10 -9.94
CA LEU A 82 1.64 -2.23 -8.97
C LEU A 82 1.11 -2.28 -7.53
N PHE A 83 0.11 -1.45 -7.21
CA PHE A 83 -0.52 -1.46 -5.89
C PHE A 83 -1.31 -2.75 -5.60
N THR A 84 -1.92 -3.36 -6.61
CA THR A 84 -2.50 -4.71 -6.51
C THR A 84 -1.43 -5.73 -6.12
N LEU A 85 -0.27 -5.70 -6.78
CA LEU A 85 0.84 -6.63 -6.50
C LEU A 85 1.35 -6.48 -5.06
N VAL A 86 1.67 -5.27 -4.61
CA VAL A 86 2.15 -5.06 -3.23
C VAL A 86 1.08 -5.39 -2.19
N SER A 87 -0.19 -5.09 -2.46
CA SER A 87 -1.28 -5.44 -1.53
C SER A 87 -1.42 -6.95 -1.38
N HIS A 88 -1.30 -7.72 -2.47
CA HIS A 88 -1.26 -9.19 -2.39
C HIS A 88 -0.07 -9.69 -1.57
N LYS A 89 1.12 -9.13 -1.79
CA LYS A 89 2.33 -9.51 -1.05
C LYS A 89 2.23 -9.22 0.45
N VAL A 90 1.61 -8.10 0.84
CA VAL A 90 1.28 -7.78 2.24
C VAL A 90 0.35 -8.85 2.84
N VAL A 91 -0.72 -9.23 2.12
CA VAL A 91 -1.66 -10.27 2.59
C VAL A 91 -0.96 -11.62 2.73
N ASP A 92 -0.17 -12.02 1.74
CA ASP A 92 0.60 -13.28 1.76
C ASP A 92 1.62 -13.31 2.90
N HIS A 93 2.27 -12.19 3.20
CA HIS A 93 3.17 -12.07 4.35
C HIS A 93 2.40 -12.24 5.67
N ARG A 94 1.28 -11.53 5.86
CA ARG A 94 0.43 -11.66 7.06
C ARG A 94 -0.09 -13.09 7.23
N ARG A 95 -0.55 -13.75 6.16
CA ARG A 95 -1.02 -15.14 6.19
C ARG A 95 0.09 -16.10 6.64
N ARG A 96 1.30 -15.95 6.11
CA ARG A 96 2.45 -16.80 6.46
C ARG A 96 2.85 -16.66 7.94
N ARG A 97 2.78 -15.45 8.49
CA ARG A 97 3.11 -15.18 9.89
C ARG A 97 2.01 -15.60 10.87
N SER A 98 0.79 -15.81 10.38
CA SER A 98 -0.39 -16.06 11.23
C SER A 98 -0.60 -17.52 11.66
N ILE A 99 0.10 -18.53 11.12
CA ILE A 99 -0.05 -20.00 11.34
C ILE A 99 -1.16 -20.39 12.35
N ALA A 100 -2.41 -20.12 11.98
CA ALA A 100 -3.66 -20.48 12.64
C ALA A 100 -4.72 -20.56 11.51
N PRO A 101 -5.74 -21.42 11.62
CA PRO A 101 -6.53 -21.89 10.47
C PRO A 101 -7.24 -20.76 9.72
N ALA A 102 -7.25 -20.89 8.40
CA ALA A 102 -7.61 -19.85 7.43
C ALA A 102 -9.11 -19.43 7.39
N GLU A 103 -9.93 -19.86 8.34
CA GLU A 103 -11.39 -19.64 8.30
C GLU A 103 -11.83 -18.31 8.96
N ASP A 104 -11.02 -17.72 9.84
CA ASP A 104 -11.42 -16.54 10.63
C ASP A 104 -11.12 -15.17 9.99
N TRP A 105 -10.54 -15.12 8.78
CA TRP A 105 -10.26 -13.83 8.11
C TRP A 105 -11.54 -13.12 7.61
N MET A 106 -12.70 -13.80 7.63
CA MET A 106 -14.00 -13.14 7.44
C MET A 106 -14.37 -12.24 8.63
N PHE A 107 -13.73 -12.43 9.79
CA PHE A 107 -13.91 -11.67 11.02
C PHE A 107 -12.54 -11.40 11.69
N ASP A 108 -11.61 -10.75 10.99
CA ASP A 108 -10.22 -10.56 11.46
C ASP A 108 -10.16 -9.72 12.76
N ALA A 109 -9.79 -10.38 13.87
CA ALA A 109 -9.51 -9.79 15.17
C ALA A 109 -8.15 -9.07 15.17
N THR A 110 -8.15 -7.88 15.75
CA THR A 110 -7.01 -6.94 15.75
C THR A 110 -5.89 -7.42 16.68
N ALA A 111 -4.67 -7.62 16.15
CA ALA A 111 -3.47 -7.64 16.96
C ALA A 111 -2.99 -6.20 17.17
N ALA A 112 -3.14 -5.68 18.38
CA ALA A 112 -2.63 -4.37 18.79
C ALA A 112 -1.12 -4.46 19.09
N PRO A 113 -0.31 -3.42 18.79
CA PRO A 113 1.04 -3.29 19.32
C PRO A 113 1.03 -2.79 20.77
N ASP A 114 2.06 -3.17 21.54
CA ASP A 114 2.23 -2.80 22.95
C ASP A 114 2.50 -1.30 23.16
N THR A 115 1.63 -0.73 24.00
CA THR A 115 1.68 0.42 24.93
C THR A 115 2.70 1.56 24.75
N TYR A 116 2.18 2.80 24.79
CA TYR A 116 2.93 4.01 25.17
C TYR A 116 2.07 4.89 26.10
N GLU A 117 2.65 5.39 27.20
CA GLU A 117 2.01 6.29 28.20
C GLU A 117 2.30 7.77 27.90
N PRO A 118 1.39 8.72 28.23
CA PRO A 118 1.48 10.11 27.77
C PRO A 118 1.97 11.09 28.84
N GLU A 119 2.91 11.98 28.47
CA GLU A 119 3.07 13.29 29.13
C GLU A 119 3.21 14.42 28.09
N THR A 120 2.46 15.49 28.35
CA THR A 120 1.99 16.52 27.43
C THR A 120 3.03 17.58 27.03
N GLN A 121 3.41 17.60 25.74
CA GLN A 121 3.69 18.78 24.92
C GLN A 121 3.35 18.44 23.47
N ILE A 122 2.09 18.67 23.10
CA ILE A 122 1.49 18.13 21.88
C ILE A 122 2.13 18.76 20.64
N SER A 123 3.08 18.04 20.03
CA SER A 123 3.70 18.38 18.76
C SER A 123 2.97 17.71 17.60
N ASN A 124 3.20 18.16 16.36
CA ASN A 124 2.73 17.44 15.16
C ASN A 124 3.20 15.97 15.14
N ASN A 125 4.29 15.65 15.85
CA ASN A 125 4.81 14.29 15.94
C ASN A 125 3.89 13.41 16.80
N ASP A 126 3.30 13.96 17.86
CA ASP A 126 2.38 13.23 18.74
C ASP A 126 1.06 12.93 18.03
N PHE A 127 0.59 13.85 17.18
CA PHE A 127 -0.60 13.60 16.35
C PHE A 127 -0.39 12.43 15.40
N LEU A 128 0.77 12.41 14.74
CA LEU A 128 1.13 11.37 13.79
C LEU A 128 1.36 10.03 14.49
N ALA A 129 1.93 10.04 15.71
CA ALA A 129 2.07 8.85 16.53
C ALA A 129 0.69 8.27 16.92
N ASP A 130 -0.21 9.10 17.45
CA ASP A 130 -1.57 8.68 17.81
C ASP A 130 -2.37 8.19 16.60
N LEU A 131 -2.25 8.87 15.45
CA LEU A 131 -2.88 8.43 14.22
C LEU A 131 -2.32 7.07 13.75
N ALA A 132 -1.01 6.85 13.86
CA ALA A 132 -0.40 5.58 13.50
C ALA A 132 -0.94 4.44 14.39
N VAL A 133 -1.09 4.67 15.69
CA VAL A 133 -1.70 3.71 16.63
C VAL A 133 -3.16 3.44 16.26
N ALA A 134 -3.96 4.50 16.04
CA ALA A 134 -5.37 4.35 15.68
C ALA A 134 -5.56 3.62 14.34
N LEU A 135 -4.70 3.86 13.35
CA LEU A 135 -4.68 3.12 12.09
C LEU A 135 -4.32 1.66 12.34
N ALA A 136 -3.35 1.37 13.22
CA ALA A 136 -2.90 0.02 13.58
C ALA A 136 -3.99 -0.83 14.27
N GLU A 137 -5.04 -0.23 14.81
CA GLU A 137 -6.20 -0.93 15.36
C GLU A 137 -7.30 -1.20 14.33
N LEU A 138 -7.24 -0.58 13.15
CA LEU A 138 -8.26 -0.84 12.12
C LEU A 138 -8.11 -2.26 11.54
N PRO A 139 -9.24 -2.94 11.26
CA PRO A 139 -9.23 -4.15 10.44
C PRO A 139 -8.55 -3.89 9.09
N TYR A 140 -7.81 -4.88 8.59
CA TYR A 140 -6.94 -4.75 7.42
C TYR A 140 -7.58 -4.00 6.24
N ARG A 141 -8.76 -4.44 5.81
CA ARG A 141 -9.44 -3.84 4.64
C ARG A 141 -9.89 -2.40 4.89
N GLN A 142 -10.19 -2.04 6.14
CA GLN A 142 -10.51 -0.66 6.51
C GLN A 142 -9.28 0.22 6.47
N ARG A 143 -8.17 -0.24 7.08
CA ARG A 143 -6.86 0.44 7.02
C ARG A 143 -6.39 0.63 5.58
N ALA A 144 -6.36 -0.46 4.81
CA ALA A 144 -5.91 -0.45 3.42
C ALA A 144 -6.76 0.50 2.56
N ALA A 145 -8.09 0.43 2.66
CA ALA A 145 -8.97 1.33 1.92
C ALA A 145 -8.73 2.80 2.30
N TRP A 146 -8.54 3.09 3.60
CA TRP A 146 -8.27 4.43 4.08
C TRP A 146 -6.93 4.97 3.57
N LEU A 147 -5.83 4.20 3.67
CA LEU A 147 -4.51 4.61 3.17
C LEU A 147 -4.54 4.85 1.66
N LEU A 148 -5.07 3.89 0.89
CA LEU A 148 -5.15 4.04 -0.56
C LEU A 148 -5.99 5.26 -0.97
N ARG A 149 -7.00 5.62 -0.18
CA ARG A 149 -7.87 6.77 -0.47
C ARG A 149 -7.25 8.10 -0.05
N GLU A 150 -6.85 8.22 1.22
CA GLU A 150 -6.50 9.49 1.85
C GLU A 150 -5.00 9.81 1.71
N VAL A 151 -4.14 8.79 1.59
CA VAL A 151 -2.69 8.98 1.39
C VAL A 151 -2.31 8.87 -0.09
N ASP A 152 -2.83 7.85 -0.78
CA ASP A 152 -2.48 7.60 -2.19
C ASP A 152 -3.46 8.25 -3.19
N GLY A 153 -4.57 8.83 -2.72
CA GLY A 153 -5.52 9.55 -3.58
C GLY A 153 -6.28 8.67 -4.58
N MET A 154 -6.34 7.36 -4.35
CA MET A 154 -6.95 6.43 -5.28
C MET A 154 -8.47 6.52 -5.28
N THR A 155 -9.07 6.24 -6.45
CA THR A 155 -10.52 6.17 -6.60
C THR A 155 -11.09 4.89 -5.98
N HIS A 156 -12.37 4.90 -5.63
CA HIS A 156 -13.05 3.69 -5.12
C HIS A 156 -12.98 2.51 -6.10
N VAL A 157 -12.92 2.78 -7.41
CA VAL A 157 -12.78 1.75 -8.45
C VAL A 157 -11.39 1.14 -8.43
N GLU A 158 -10.34 1.95 -8.35
CA GLU A 158 -8.95 1.48 -8.26
C GLU A 158 -8.72 0.70 -6.95
N ILE A 159 -9.20 1.23 -5.82
CA ILE A 159 -9.11 0.54 -4.52
C ILE A 159 -9.85 -0.80 -4.57
N GLY A 160 -11.02 -0.85 -5.21
CA GLY A 160 -11.77 -2.09 -5.38
C GLY A 160 -10.97 -3.15 -6.17
N ARG A 161 -10.24 -2.72 -7.21
CA ARG A 161 -9.33 -3.61 -7.97
C ARG A 161 -8.15 -4.08 -7.11
N ILE A 162 -7.51 -3.17 -6.36
CA ILE A 162 -6.35 -3.49 -5.52
C ILE A 162 -6.70 -4.46 -4.39
N LEU A 163 -7.84 -4.25 -3.75
CA LEU A 163 -8.28 -5.06 -2.60
C LEU A 163 -9.19 -6.23 -3.00
N THR A 164 -9.45 -6.42 -4.29
CA THR A 164 -10.37 -7.44 -4.84
C THR A 164 -11.75 -7.41 -4.15
N ILE A 165 -12.35 -6.22 -4.09
CA ILE A 165 -13.69 -5.97 -3.54
C ILE A 165 -14.48 -5.00 -4.42
N THR A 166 -15.80 -4.95 -4.25
CA THR A 166 -16.63 -4.02 -5.03
C THR A 166 -16.36 -2.56 -4.61
N PRO A 167 -16.49 -1.57 -5.51
CA PRO A 167 -16.39 -0.15 -5.14
C PRO A 167 -17.40 0.26 -4.05
N SER A 168 -18.54 -0.43 -3.97
CA SER A 168 -19.52 -0.23 -2.90
C SER A 168 -18.99 -0.70 -1.54
N ALA A 169 -18.33 -1.86 -1.49
CA ALA A 169 -17.68 -2.35 -0.28
C ALA A 169 -16.56 -1.42 0.19
N VAL A 170 -15.79 -0.83 -0.74
CA VAL A 170 -14.77 0.18 -0.42
C VAL A 170 -15.38 1.35 0.35
N ARG A 171 -16.51 1.90 -0.10
CA ARG A 171 -17.21 2.99 0.61
C ARG A 171 -17.57 2.58 2.05
N GLY A 172 -18.11 1.37 2.23
CA GLY A 172 -18.42 0.84 3.55
C GLY A 172 -17.19 0.71 4.47
N HIS A 173 -16.06 0.26 3.92
CA HIS A 173 -14.80 0.19 4.66
C HIS A 173 -14.29 1.59 5.05
N LEU A 174 -14.37 2.57 4.15
CA LEU A 174 -13.99 3.95 4.42
C LEU A 174 -14.87 4.60 5.49
N THR A 175 -16.18 4.40 5.44
CA THR A 175 -17.10 4.92 6.46
C THR A 175 -16.76 4.36 7.84
N ARG A 176 -16.52 3.06 7.95
CA ARG A 176 -16.13 2.42 9.22
C ARG A 176 -14.75 2.89 9.71
N ALA A 177 -13.77 2.97 8.81
CA ALA A 177 -12.46 3.52 9.15
C ALA A 177 -12.56 4.94 9.71
N LYS A 178 -13.32 5.82 9.04
CA LYS A 178 -13.54 7.21 9.49
C LYS A 178 -14.23 7.28 10.84
N ALA A 179 -15.23 6.44 11.10
CA ALA A 179 -15.91 6.40 12.40
C ALA A 179 -14.94 6.00 13.52
N THR A 180 -14.17 4.93 13.33
CA THR A 180 -13.18 4.46 14.32
C THR A 180 -12.09 5.50 14.56
N LEU A 181 -11.51 6.06 13.50
CA LEU A 181 -10.47 7.09 13.61
C LEU A 181 -11.02 8.36 14.27
N SER A 182 -12.25 8.78 13.94
CA SER A 182 -12.85 9.95 14.59
C SER A 182 -13.01 9.73 16.09
N ALA A 183 -13.45 8.54 16.52
CA ALA A 183 -13.58 8.20 17.93
C ALA A 183 -12.22 8.13 18.65
N ARG A 184 -11.20 7.53 18.03
CA ARG A 184 -9.86 7.41 18.64
C ARG A 184 -9.08 8.72 18.66
N MET A 185 -9.29 9.58 17.67
CA MET A 185 -8.64 10.88 17.55
C MET A 185 -9.49 12.02 18.12
N GLU A 186 -10.41 11.75 19.06
CA GLU A 186 -11.31 12.78 19.63
C GLU A 186 -10.55 13.86 20.40
N ALA A 187 -9.45 13.52 21.06
CA ALA A 187 -8.59 14.48 21.75
C ALA A 187 -7.88 15.48 20.80
N TRP A 188 -7.95 15.22 19.49
CA TRP A 188 -7.30 15.99 18.42
C TRP A 188 -8.29 16.77 17.55
N ARG A 189 -9.59 16.75 17.89
CA ARG A 189 -10.64 17.51 17.20
C ARG A 189 -10.75 18.93 17.72
#